data_AF-A0A7C7KR39-F1
#
_entry.id   AF-A0A7C7KR39-F1
#
_cell.length_a   1.000
_cell.length_b   1.000
_cell.length_c   1.000
_cell.angle_alpha   90.00
_cell.angle_beta   90.00
_cell.angle_gamma   90.00
#
_symmetry.space_group_name_H-M   'P 1'
#
loop_
_entity.id
_entity.type
_entity.pdbx_description
1 polymer ?
#
loop_
_entity_poly.entity_id
_entity_poly.type
_entity_poly.pdbx_seq_one_letter_code
_entity_poly.pdbx_strand_id
1 'polypeptide(L)'
;MRKKTLTLLSNGTLYRKENTLFFENAKGKKILPIEGIYDIFVYGNVTISSQALNYISQKGIVIHFFNHYGYYEGSFYPREKLFSGELIIRQVEHYLDFEKRLFISKKLVEGSIKNLEKNLKKFGIKVDFNNFSEELLKATKIENIMQIEAKYRKAYYSSWDTTLPSDFKIVTRSRRPPKNKINALISFLNSRLYATIISEIYNTQLNPSISYLHSPQTKRFSLALDLSEVFKPVFVDRLVNRLIKQNIIKKEHFRKDLNSIILNEEGKKLVIFHFNKNMESTIFHKNLKKSVSKKRLIRLECYKLIKHLVGIEIYSPFVAWF
;
A
#
# COMPACT_ATOMS: atom_id res chain seq x y z
N MET A 1 14.14 -18.74 -8.79
CA MET A 1 14.37 -18.10 -7.47
C MET A 1 13.21 -17.13 -7.18
N ARG A 2 12.67 -17.09 -5.95
CA ARG A 2 11.59 -16.15 -5.59
C ARG A 2 12.16 -14.73 -5.47
N LYS A 3 11.71 -13.81 -6.32
CA LYS A 3 12.11 -12.39 -6.25
C LYS A 3 11.64 -11.75 -4.94
N LYS A 4 12.46 -10.88 -4.35
CA LYS A 4 12.21 -10.19 -3.07
C LYS A 4 12.34 -8.68 -3.22
N THR A 5 11.72 -7.97 -2.28
CA THR A 5 11.86 -6.52 -2.17
C THR A 5 13.23 -6.15 -1.60
N LEU A 6 13.98 -5.31 -2.30
CA LEU A 6 15.21 -4.70 -1.79
C LEU A 6 14.85 -3.39 -1.06
N THR A 7 15.38 -3.17 0.14
CA THR A 7 15.21 -1.90 0.86
C THR A 7 16.58 -1.32 1.23
N LEU A 8 16.86 -0.11 0.72
CA LEU A 8 18.10 0.63 0.95
C LEU A 8 17.84 1.71 2.00
N LEU A 9 18.29 1.45 3.23
CA LEU A 9 18.17 2.38 4.38
C LEU A 9 19.43 3.23 4.57
N SER A 10 20.59 2.68 4.25
CA SER A 10 21.87 3.38 4.36
C SER A 10 22.11 4.28 3.15
N ASN A 11 22.85 5.36 3.37
CA ASN A 11 23.41 6.17 2.30
C ASN A 11 24.40 5.34 1.47
N GLY A 12 24.56 5.65 0.19
CA GLY A 12 25.51 4.96 -0.68
C GLY A 12 25.25 5.17 -2.17
N THR A 13 25.96 4.42 -2.99
CA THR A 13 25.86 4.50 -4.46
C THR A 13 25.42 3.16 -5.02
N LEU A 14 24.35 3.16 -5.81
CA LEU A 14 23.88 2.04 -6.60
C LEU A 14 24.41 2.20 -8.02
N TYR A 15 25.28 1.30 -8.46
CA TYR A 15 25.88 1.34 -9.79
C TYR A 15 25.95 -0.04 -10.42
N ARG A 16 26.10 -0.07 -11.75
CA ARG A 16 26.31 -1.30 -12.52
C ARG A 16 27.78 -1.41 -12.88
N LYS A 17 28.32 -2.63 -12.78
CA LYS A 17 29.57 -3.01 -13.43
C LYS A 17 29.30 -4.30 -14.20
N GLU A 18 29.52 -4.26 -15.51
CA GLU A 18 29.19 -5.36 -16.43
C GLU A 18 27.74 -5.82 -16.28
N ASN A 19 27.47 -7.07 -15.89
CA ASN A 19 26.13 -7.61 -15.69
C ASN A 19 25.71 -7.71 -14.22
N THR A 20 26.39 -6.98 -13.34
CA THR A 20 26.14 -7.03 -11.89
C THR A 20 25.78 -5.66 -11.34
N LEU A 21 24.75 -5.62 -10.49
CA LEU A 21 24.37 -4.44 -9.74
C LEU A 21 25.13 -4.44 -8.40
N PHE A 22 25.69 -3.30 -8.04
CA PHE A 22 26.43 -3.11 -6.79
C PHE A 22 25.82 -1.97 -5.98
N PHE A 23 25.82 -2.16 -4.66
CA PHE A 23 25.54 -1.08 -3.71
C PHE A 23 26.77 -0.89 -2.82
N GLU A 24 27.31 0.32 -2.82
CA GLU A 24 28.54 0.66 -2.11
C GLU A 24 28.28 1.80 -1.13
N ASN A 25 28.75 1.62 0.10
CA ASN A 25 28.66 2.63 1.15
C ASN A 25 29.91 2.56 2.05
N ALA A 26 29.91 3.32 3.16
CA ALA A 26 31.02 3.33 4.10
C ALA A 26 31.36 1.95 4.72
N LYS A 27 30.45 0.98 4.67
CA LYS A 27 30.70 -0.40 5.14
C LYS A 27 31.31 -1.29 4.05
N GLY A 28 31.55 -0.74 2.87
CA GLY A 28 32.11 -1.43 1.71
C GLY A 28 31.08 -1.71 0.62
N LYS A 29 31.48 -2.61 -0.28
CA LYS A 29 30.77 -2.92 -1.52
C LYS A 29 29.99 -4.23 -1.40
N LYS A 30 28.71 -4.20 -1.80
CA LYS A 30 27.82 -5.36 -1.82
C LYS A 30 27.31 -5.67 -3.22
N ILE A 31 27.41 -6.94 -3.61
CA ILE A 31 26.79 -7.47 -4.83
C ILE A 31 25.29 -7.63 -4.63
N LEU A 32 24.49 -7.18 -5.60
CA LEU A 32 23.04 -7.30 -5.63
C LEU A 32 22.60 -8.13 -6.85
N PRO A 33 22.25 -9.42 -6.67
CA PRO A 33 21.76 -10.26 -7.74
C PRO A 33 20.41 -9.73 -8.27
N ILE A 34 20.44 -9.07 -9.43
CA ILE A 34 19.25 -8.38 -9.95
C ILE A 34 18.08 -9.32 -10.25
N GLU A 35 18.37 -10.57 -10.60
CA GLU A 35 17.34 -11.60 -10.85
C GLU A 35 16.54 -11.95 -9.59
N GLY A 36 17.10 -11.70 -8.40
CA GLY A 36 16.44 -11.86 -7.12
C GLY A 36 15.63 -10.65 -6.68
N ILE A 37 15.69 -9.53 -7.40
CA ILE A 37 15.06 -8.27 -7.00
C ILE A 37 13.71 -8.13 -7.72
N TYR A 38 12.68 -7.84 -6.93
CA TYR A 38 11.32 -7.60 -7.41
C TYR A 38 11.04 -6.10 -7.59
N ASP A 39 11.33 -5.32 -6.56
CA ASP A 39 11.19 -3.87 -6.45
C ASP A 39 12.24 -3.32 -5.47
N ILE A 40 12.55 -2.04 -5.55
CA ILE A 40 13.55 -1.37 -4.73
C ILE A 40 12.90 -0.22 -3.96
N PHE A 41 13.13 -0.15 -2.65
CA PHE A 41 12.63 0.92 -1.78
C PHE A 41 13.82 1.69 -1.20
N VAL A 42 13.91 2.98 -1.47
CA VAL A 42 15.03 3.85 -1.09
C VAL A 42 14.58 4.82 0.01
N TYR A 43 15.17 4.70 1.20
CA TYR A 43 14.95 5.61 2.33
C TYR A 43 16.20 6.39 2.73
N GLY A 44 17.39 5.89 2.37
CA GLY A 44 18.67 6.60 2.58
C GLY A 44 19.02 7.52 1.42
N ASN A 45 20.07 8.32 1.59
CA ASN A 45 20.61 9.16 0.53
C ASN A 45 21.41 8.29 -0.44
N VAL A 46 20.74 7.83 -1.51
CA VAL A 46 21.31 6.91 -2.49
C VAL A 46 21.52 7.59 -3.84
N THR A 47 22.77 7.62 -4.31
CA THR A 47 23.10 8.01 -5.69
C THR A 47 22.91 6.79 -6.60
N ILE A 48 22.22 6.95 -7.73
CA ILE A 48 22.00 5.87 -8.71
C ILE A 48 22.64 6.26 -10.03
N SER A 49 23.58 5.47 -10.54
CA SER A 49 24.20 5.75 -11.84
C SER A 49 23.21 5.50 -12.99
N SER A 50 23.37 6.22 -14.10
CA SER A 50 22.54 6.04 -15.30
C SER A 50 22.55 4.59 -15.80
N GLN A 51 23.71 3.92 -15.75
CA GLN A 51 23.86 2.51 -16.13
C GLN A 51 23.09 1.56 -15.21
N ALA A 52 23.07 1.83 -13.89
CA ALA A 52 22.25 1.07 -12.95
C ALA A 52 20.76 1.28 -13.23
N LEU A 53 20.34 2.54 -13.41
CA LEU A 53 18.94 2.87 -13.69
C LEU A 53 18.45 2.22 -15.00
N ASN A 54 19.26 2.26 -16.05
CA ASN A 54 18.98 1.59 -17.32
C ASN A 54 18.84 0.07 -17.14
N TYR A 55 19.73 -0.58 -16.38
CA TYR A 55 19.68 -2.02 -16.16
C TYR A 55 18.47 -2.46 -15.30
N ILE A 56 18.15 -1.69 -14.27
CA ILE A 56 16.94 -1.86 -13.46
C ILE A 56 15.68 -1.72 -14.34
N SER A 57 15.67 -0.73 -15.25
CA SER A 57 14.59 -0.52 -16.22
C SER A 57 14.45 -1.69 -17.19
N GLN A 58 15.56 -2.18 -17.76
CA GLN A 58 15.59 -3.36 -18.63
C GLN A 58 15.01 -4.60 -17.94
N LYS A 59 15.22 -4.74 -16.62
CA LYS A 59 14.64 -5.85 -15.83
C LYS A 59 13.20 -5.60 -15.38
N GLY A 60 12.64 -4.41 -15.62
CA GLY A 60 11.27 -4.05 -15.24
C GLY A 60 11.09 -3.98 -13.72
N ILE A 61 12.10 -3.44 -13.02
CA ILE A 61 12.09 -3.31 -11.55
C ILE A 61 11.74 -1.87 -11.20
N VAL A 62 10.67 -1.67 -10.43
CA VAL A 62 10.25 -0.33 -9.97
C VAL A 62 11.13 0.11 -8.79
N ILE A 63 11.53 1.38 -8.76
CA ILE A 63 12.24 1.99 -7.62
C ILE A 63 11.32 3.01 -6.97
N HIS A 64 11.12 2.92 -5.67
CA HIS A 64 10.31 3.84 -4.86
C HIS A 64 11.22 4.67 -3.96
N PHE A 65 11.01 5.97 -3.93
CA PHE A 65 11.76 6.92 -3.12
C PHE A 65 10.90 7.46 -1.98
N PHE A 66 11.53 7.58 -0.82
CA PHE A 66 10.90 8.07 0.40
C PHE A 66 11.76 9.16 1.02
N ASN A 67 11.11 10.19 1.57
CA ASN A 67 11.82 11.27 2.23
C ASN A 67 12.37 10.85 3.60
N HIS A 68 13.05 11.78 4.26
CA HIS A 68 13.65 11.58 5.59
C HIS A 68 12.67 11.02 6.64
N TYR A 69 11.39 11.37 6.54
CA TYR A 69 10.33 10.93 7.46
C TYR A 69 9.69 9.60 7.06
N GLY A 70 10.08 9.04 5.91
CA GLY A 70 9.54 7.80 5.35
C GLY A 70 8.21 7.99 4.59
N TYR A 71 7.88 9.22 4.18
CA TYR A 71 6.80 9.45 3.24
C TYR A 71 7.22 9.14 1.82
N TYR A 72 6.32 8.53 1.06
CA TYR A 72 6.49 8.33 -0.36
C TYR A 72 6.62 9.68 -1.09
N GLU A 73 7.70 9.84 -1.86
CA GLU A 73 7.97 11.01 -2.71
C GLU A 73 7.68 10.74 -4.17
N GLY A 74 8.02 9.54 -4.64
CA GLY A 74 7.89 9.21 -6.05
C GLY A 74 8.39 7.82 -6.38
N SER A 75 8.23 7.44 -7.64
CA SER A 75 8.79 6.20 -8.17
C SER A 75 9.47 6.45 -9.49
N PHE A 76 10.63 5.84 -9.69
CA PHE A 76 11.09 5.53 -11.03
C PHE A 76 10.27 4.34 -11.53
N TYR A 77 9.41 4.60 -12.50
CA TYR A 77 8.52 3.63 -13.12
C TYR A 77 9.09 3.27 -14.49
N PRO A 78 9.67 2.06 -14.67
CA PRO A 78 10.25 1.66 -15.95
C PRO A 78 9.21 1.68 -17.07
N ARG A 79 9.68 1.63 -18.33
CA ARG A 79 8.79 1.42 -19.46
C ARG A 79 7.91 0.18 -19.21
N GLU A 80 6.61 0.34 -19.38
CA GLU A 80 5.66 -0.75 -19.20
C GLU A 80 5.92 -1.86 -20.22
N LYS A 81 5.93 -3.11 -19.73
CA LYS A 81 6.12 -4.30 -20.57
C LYS A 81 4.80 -5.02 -20.87
N LEU A 82 3.81 -4.83 -20.01
CA LEU A 82 2.49 -5.45 -20.11
C LEU A 82 1.48 -4.37 -20.49
N PHE A 83 1.57 -3.83 -21.71
CA PHE A 83 0.57 -2.86 -22.17
C PHE A 83 -0.59 -3.58 -22.87
N SER A 84 -1.80 -3.04 -22.73
CA SER A 84 -2.98 -3.47 -23.47
C SER A 84 -3.79 -2.22 -23.81
N GLY A 85 -3.80 -1.84 -25.09
CA GLY A 85 -4.58 -0.69 -25.56
C GLY A 85 -6.06 -0.86 -25.25
N GLU A 86 -6.59 -2.06 -25.48
CA GLU A 86 -7.98 -2.40 -25.18
C GLU A 86 -8.32 -2.20 -23.70
N LEU A 87 -7.49 -2.70 -22.77
CA LEU A 87 -7.79 -2.55 -21.35
C LEU A 87 -7.74 -1.07 -20.91
N ILE A 88 -6.83 -0.28 -21.48
CA ILE A 88 -6.78 1.17 -21.20
C ILE A 88 -8.08 1.84 -21.65
N ILE A 89 -8.58 1.52 -22.85
CA ILE A 89 -9.87 2.02 -23.34
C ILE A 89 -10.98 1.61 -22.38
N ARG A 90 -11.04 0.35 -21.94
CA ARG A 90 -12.04 -0.12 -20.96
C ARG A 90 -11.94 0.59 -19.61
N GLN A 91 -10.73 0.87 -19.12
CA GLN A 91 -10.54 1.64 -17.89
C GLN A 91 -11.13 3.05 -18.01
N VAL A 92 -10.87 3.73 -19.13
CA VAL A 92 -11.40 5.06 -19.42
C VAL A 92 -12.92 5.02 -19.61
N GLU A 93 -13.43 4.03 -20.35
CA GLU A 93 -14.87 3.83 -20.57
C GLU A 93 -15.63 3.74 -19.24
N HIS A 94 -15.14 2.91 -18.30
CA HIS A 94 -15.74 2.76 -16.97
C HIS A 94 -15.58 3.99 -16.09
N TYR A 95 -14.62 4.88 -16.38
CA TYR A 95 -14.46 6.13 -15.66
C TYR A 95 -15.40 7.22 -16.18
N LEU A 96 -15.58 7.30 -17.51
CA LEU A 96 -16.44 8.27 -18.18
C LEU A 96 -17.92 7.94 -18.01
N ASP A 97 -18.27 6.66 -17.99
CA ASP A 97 -19.62 6.19 -17.65
C ASP A 97 -19.84 6.32 -16.13
N PHE A 98 -20.75 7.21 -15.77
CA PHE A 98 -21.00 7.55 -14.37
C PHE A 98 -21.48 6.36 -13.54
N GLU A 99 -22.37 5.52 -14.07
CA GLU A 99 -22.92 4.38 -13.34
C GLU A 99 -21.86 3.29 -13.14
N LYS A 100 -21.02 3.03 -14.16
CA LYS A 100 -19.88 2.11 -14.04
C LYS A 100 -18.87 2.61 -13.01
N ARG A 101 -18.53 3.91 -13.03
CA ARG A 101 -17.61 4.51 -12.06
C ARG A 101 -18.18 4.43 -10.64
N LEU A 102 -19.47 4.75 -10.48
CA LEU A 102 -20.18 4.73 -9.21
C LEU A 102 -20.17 3.31 -8.64
N PHE A 103 -20.45 2.29 -9.47
CA PHE A 103 -20.41 0.89 -9.08
C PHE A 103 -19.05 0.48 -8.50
N ILE A 104 -17.95 0.72 -9.23
CA ILE A 104 -16.60 0.34 -8.77
C ILE A 104 -16.25 1.09 -7.48
N SER A 105 -16.60 2.37 -7.38
CA SER A 105 -16.36 3.20 -6.20
C SER A 105 -17.08 2.67 -4.96
N LYS A 106 -18.37 2.30 -5.09
CA LYS A 106 -19.14 1.67 -4.01
C LYS A 106 -18.51 0.35 -3.58
N LYS A 107 -18.08 -0.49 -4.53
CA LYS A 107 -17.43 -1.78 -4.24
C LYS A 107 -16.11 -1.62 -3.48
N LEU A 108 -15.28 -0.64 -3.85
CA LEU A 108 -14.03 -0.35 -3.13
C LEU A 108 -14.30 0.06 -1.67
N VAL A 109 -15.27 0.95 -1.45
CA VAL A 109 -15.65 1.39 -0.09
C VAL A 109 -16.31 0.27 0.72
N GLU A 110 -17.18 -0.53 0.11
CA GLU A 110 -17.73 -1.75 0.71
C GLU A 110 -16.62 -2.67 1.21
N GLY A 111 -15.60 -2.93 0.38
CA GLY A 111 -14.42 -3.73 0.74
C GLY A 111 -13.65 -3.15 1.92
N SER A 112 -13.39 -1.84 1.88
CA SER A 112 -12.72 -1.11 2.96
C SER A 112 -13.48 -1.29 4.28
N ILE A 113 -14.79 -0.97 4.32
CA ILE A 113 -15.61 -1.02 5.54
C ILE A 113 -15.72 -2.44 6.10
N LYS A 114 -15.97 -3.45 5.26
CA LYS A 114 -16.00 -4.85 5.70
C LYS A 114 -14.68 -5.30 6.33
N ASN A 115 -13.54 -4.83 5.83
CA ASN A 115 -12.24 -5.15 6.42
C ASN A 115 -11.98 -4.37 7.73
N LEU A 116 -12.46 -3.13 7.86
CA LEU A 116 -12.43 -2.37 9.12
C LEU A 116 -13.23 -3.07 10.21
N GLU A 117 -14.46 -3.47 9.92
CA GLU A 117 -15.33 -4.20 10.86
C GLU A 117 -14.70 -5.53 11.32
N LYS A 118 -14.16 -6.32 10.37
CA LYS A 118 -13.43 -7.56 10.71
C LYS A 118 -12.23 -7.32 11.63
N ASN A 119 -11.53 -6.20 11.47
CA ASN A 119 -10.43 -5.84 12.35
C ASN A 119 -10.93 -5.55 13.77
N LEU A 120 -11.99 -4.75 13.92
CA LEU A 120 -12.56 -4.44 15.24
C LEU A 120 -12.99 -5.72 15.96
N LYS A 121 -13.69 -6.62 15.25
CA LYS A 121 -14.03 -7.95 15.79
C LYS A 121 -12.80 -8.74 16.23
N LYS A 122 -11.72 -8.74 15.42
CA LYS A 122 -10.44 -9.40 15.75
C LYS A 122 -9.72 -8.75 16.93
N PHE A 123 -9.95 -7.46 17.16
CA PHE A 123 -9.42 -6.72 18.30
C PHE A 123 -10.31 -6.82 19.55
N GLY A 124 -11.39 -7.61 19.50
CA GLY A 124 -12.32 -7.80 20.62
C GLY A 124 -13.32 -6.66 20.80
N ILE A 125 -13.45 -5.77 19.82
CA ILE A 125 -14.35 -4.62 19.88
C ILE A 125 -15.62 -4.97 19.11
N LYS A 126 -16.77 -4.90 19.78
CA LYS A 126 -18.07 -5.02 19.14
C LYS A 126 -18.45 -3.65 18.57
N VAL A 127 -18.56 -3.57 17.26
CA VAL A 127 -19.10 -2.40 16.55
C VAL A 127 -20.06 -2.92 15.50
N ASP A 128 -21.17 -2.22 15.36
CA ASP A 128 -22.16 -2.49 14.33
C ASP A 128 -21.97 -1.48 13.18
N PHE A 129 -21.55 -1.97 12.02
CA PHE A 129 -21.48 -1.16 10.80
C PHE A 129 -22.62 -1.48 9.81
N ASN A 130 -23.64 -2.26 10.18
CA ASN A 130 -24.67 -2.83 9.30
C ASN A 130 -25.32 -1.81 8.33
N ASN A 131 -25.47 -0.55 8.73
CA ASN A 131 -26.10 0.50 7.91
C ASN A 131 -25.28 0.92 6.67
N PHE A 132 -23.99 0.57 6.57
CA PHE A 132 -23.13 1.08 5.49
C PHE A 132 -23.64 0.67 4.11
N SER A 133 -24.25 -0.52 4.01
CA SER A 133 -24.75 -1.05 2.74
C SER A 133 -25.89 -0.19 2.21
N GLU A 134 -26.85 0.18 3.06
CA GLU A 134 -27.95 1.07 2.68
C GLU A 134 -27.46 2.49 2.34
N GLU A 135 -26.52 3.02 3.12
CA GLU A 135 -25.91 4.34 2.85
C GLU A 135 -25.21 4.35 1.48
N LEU A 136 -24.44 3.30 1.16
CA LEU A 136 -23.80 3.16 -0.15
C LEU A 136 -24.81 2.97 -1.27
N LEU A 137 -25.90 2.23 -1.06
CA LEU A 137 -26.96 2.07 -2.07
C LEU A 137 -27.58 3.43 -2.42
N LYS A 138 -27.92 4.24 -1.41
CA LYS A 138 -28.53 5.58 -1.55
C LYS A 138 -27.56 6.65 -2.07
N ALA A 139 -26.25 6.43 -1.99
CA ALA A 139 -25.27 7.38 -2.49
C ALA A 139 -25.30 7.47 -4.03
N THR A 140 -25.65 8.64 -4.57
CA THR A 140 -25.75 8.91 -6.01
C THR A 140 -24.60 9.73 -6.55
N LYS A 141 -23.62 10.13 -5.71
CA LYS A 141 -22.41 10.87 -6.13
C LYS A 141 -21.15 10.28 -5.49
N ILE A 142 -20.02 10.47 -6.16
CA ILE A 142 -18.71 9.98 -5.67
C ILE A 142 -18.33 10.67 -4.36
N GLU A 143 -18.66 11.94 -4.20
CA GLU A 143 -18.41 12.71 -2.98
C GLU A 143 -19.13 12.10 -1.77
N ASN A 144 -20.38 11.64 -1.95
CA ASN A 144 -21.13 10.97 -0.88
C ASN A 144 -20.48 9.64 -0.49
N ILE A 145 -19.98 8.87 -1.47
CA ILE A 145 -19.25 7.62 -1.22
C ILE A 145 -17.96 7.90 -0.42
N MET A 146 -17.22 8.95 -0.77
CA MET A 146 -16.03 9.37 -0.02
C MET A 146 -16.37 9.85 1.40
N GLN A 147 -17.48 10.55 1.60
CA GLN A 147 -17.96 10.95 2.93
C GLN A 147 -18.32 9.73 3.79
N ILE A 148 -18.96 8.71 3.21
CA ILE A 148 -19.25 7.44 3.87
C ILE A 148 -17.92 6.75 4.28
N GLU A 149 -16.95 6.63 3.36
CA GLU A 149 -15.62 6.09 3.68
C GLU A 149 -14.98 6.81 4.87
N ALA A 150 -14.99 8.13 4.87
CA ALA A 150 -14.41 8.95 5.92
C ALA A 150 -15.14 8.78 7.27
N LYS A 151 -16.49 8.71 7.25
CA LYS A 151 -17.33 8.46 8.43
C LYS A 151 -16.97 7.13 9.10
N TYR A 152 -16.97 6.03 8.34
CA TYR A 152 -16.68 4.70 8.88
C TYR A 152 -15.21 4.56 9.30
N ARG A 153 -14.27 5.18 8.58
CA ARG A 153 -12.87 5.20 9.00
C ARG A 153 -12.64 6.00 10.28
N LYS A 154 -13.35 7.11 10.49
CA LYS A 154 -13.31 7.87 11.75
C LYS A 154 -13.86 7.03 12.90
N ALA A 155 -15.04 6.43 12.73
CA ALA A 155 -15.64 5.55 13.73
C ALA A 155 -14.74 4.35 14.07
N TYR A 156 -14.12 3.75 13.05
CA TYR A 156 -13.13 2.68 13.22
C TYR A 156 -11.94 3.13 14.07
N TYR A 157 -11.31 4.27 13.75
CA TYR A 157 -10.16 4.74 14.52
C TYR A 157 -10.54 5.07 15.96
N SER A 158 -11.67 5.73 16.21
CA SER A 158 -12.15 5.98 17.57
C SER A 158 -12.37 4.69 18.35
N SER A 159 -12.94 3.67 17.69
CA SER A 159 -13.19 2.37 18.31
C SER A 159 -11.89 1.62 18.62
N TRP A 160 -10.98 1.53 17.64
CA TRP A 160 -9.67 0.90 17.83
C TRP A 160 -8.86 1.61 18.94
N ASP A 161 -8.98 2.93 19.04
CA ASP A 161 -8.28 3.74 20.04
C ASP A 161 -8.55 3.27 21.47
N THR A 162 -9.77 2.82 21.78
CA THR A 162 -10.15 2.30 23.10
C THR A 162 -9.24 1.16 23.58
N THR A 163 -8.72 0.36 22.66
CA THR A 163 -7.85 -0.79 22.97
C THR A 163 -6.37 -0.44 23.04
N LEU A 164 -5.96 0.73 22.57
CA LEU A 164 -4.55 1.10 22.47
C LEU A 164 -4.03 1.65 23.81
N PRO A 165 -2.75 1.38 24.16
CA PRO A 165 -2.12 1.97 25.33
C PRO A 165 -2.00 3.49 25.17
N SER A 166 -1.94 4.21 26.30
CA SER A 166 -1.93 5.69 26.36
C SER A 166 -0.91 6.34 25.41
N ASP A 167 0.30 5.81 25.37
CA ASP A 167 1.41 6.28 24.53
C ASP A 167 1.16 6.20 23.02
N PHE A 168 0.19 5.39 22.60
CA PHE A 168 -0.13 5.08 21.21
C PHE A 168 -1.57 5.39 20.84
N LYS A 169 -2.25 6.26 21.61
CA LYS A 169 -3.60 6.70 21.25
C LYS A 169 -3.60 7.48 19.93
N ILE A 170 -4.62 7.24 19.11
CA ILE A 170 -4.84 7.89 17.82
C ILE A 170 -5.36 9.30 18.06
N VAL A 171 -6.41 9.47 18.88
CA VAL A 171 -7.17 10.70 19.16
C VAL A 171 -7.81 11.32 17.91
N THR A 172 -6.99 11.69 16.93
CA THR A 172 -7.40 12.16 15.61
C THR A 172 -6.33 11.79 14.58
N ARG A 173 -6.75 11.39 13.38
CA ARG A 173 -5.81 11.05 12.31
C ARG A 173 -5.10 12.31 11.81
N SER A 174 -3.79 12.42 12.06
CA SER A 174 -2.91 13.48 11.54
C SER A 174 -1.92 12.88 10.55
N ARG A 175 -1.92 13.36 9.29
CA ARG A 175 -1.19 12.70 8.20
C ARG A 175 0.18 13.35 7.92
N ARG A 176 0.19 14.66 7.64
CA ARG A 176 1.38 15.45 7.27
C ARG A 176 1.28 16.86 7.88
N PRO A 177 1.99 17.16 8.99
CA PRO A 177 2.79 16.23 9.80
C PRO A 177 1.93 15.34 10.74
N PRO A 178 2.41 14.16 11.18
CA PRO A 178 1.83 13.37 12.25
C PRO A 178 2.10 14.03 13.58
N LYS A 179 1.07 14.15 14.41
CA LYS A 179 1.13 14.77 15.73
C LYS A 179 1.38 13.77 16.87
N ASN A 180 1.31 12.47 16.60
CA ASN A 180 1.57 11.42 17.59
C ASN A 180 2.24 10.18 16.99
N LYS A 181 2.73 9.29 17.87
CA LYS A 181 3.52 8.09 17.51
C LYS A 181 2.75 7.14 16.60
N ILE A 182 1.48 6.85 16.90
CA ILE A 182 0.68 5.93 16.08
C ILE A 182 0.35 6.53 14.71
N ASN A 183 0.09 7.84 14.63
CA ASN A 183 -0.11 8.52 13.36
C ASN A 183 1.16 8.46 12.48
N ALA A 184 2.34 8.58 13.07
CA ALA A 184 3.62 8.43 12.38
C ALA A 184 3.77 7.00 11.82
N LEU A 185 3.50 5.98 12.65
CA LEU A 185 3.58 4.57 12.26
C LEU A 185 2.59 4.21 11.14
N ILE A 186 1.31 4.60 11.28
CA ILE A 186 0.27 4.37 10.26
C ILE A 186 0.64 5.11 8.97
N SER A 187 1.12 6.36 9.05
CA SER A 187 1.53 7.12 7.86
C SER A 187 2.72 6.48 7.12
N PHE A 188 3.72 6.00 7.86
CA PHE A 188 4.88 5.31 7.30
C PHE A 188 4.46 4.03 6.57
N LEU A 189 3.64 3.19 7.22
CA LEU A 189 3.17 1.93 6.65
C LEU A 189 2.21 2.12 5.48
N ASN A 190 1.35 3.16 5.51
CA ASN A 190 0.53 3.54 4.36
C ASN A 190 1.38 3.94 3.16
N SER A 191 2.46 4.72 3.37
CA SER A 191 3.38 5.10 2.30
C SER A 191 4.04 3.85 1.68
N ARG A 192 4.45 2.89 2.52
CA ARG A 192 5.05 1.63 2.06
C ARG A 192 4.04 0.74 1.32
N LEU A 193 2.80 0.64 1.82
CA LEU A 193 1.74 -0.11 1.15
C LEU A 193 1.38 0.52 -0.20
N TYR A 194 1.28 1.84 -0.29
CA TYR A 194 1.01 2.56 -1.53
C TYR A 194 2.04 2.22 -2.62
N ALA A 195 3.34 2.30 -2.28
CA ALA A 195 4.42 1.89 -3.17
C ALA A 195 4.32 0.40 -3.55
N THR A 196 4.01 -0.48 -2.59
CA THR A 196 3.82 -1.93 -2.87
C THR A 196 2.70 -2.17 -3.87
N ILE A 197 1.59 -1.43 -3.78
CA ILE A 197 0.48 -1.52 -4.72
C ILE A 197 0.88 -1.01 -6.10
N ILE A 198 1.64 0.08 -6.19
CA ILE A 198 2.20 0.56 -7.47
C ILE A 198 3.04 -0.54 -8.13
N SER A 199 3.91 -1.24 -7.38
CA SER A 199 4.69 -2.35 -7.94
C SER A 199 3.80 -3.50 -8.43
N GLU A 200 2.70 -3.81 -7.73
CA GLU A 200 1.78 -4.86 -8.18
C GLU A 200 0.95 -4.44 -9.40
N ILE A 201 0.55 -3.17 -9.51
CA ILE A 201 -0.12 -2.65 -10.71
C ILE A 201 0.82 -2.72 -11.93
N TYR A 202 2.10 -2.35 -11.79
CA TYR A 202 3.11 -2.49 -12.85
C TYR A 202 3.23 -3.92 -13.40
N ASN A 203 2.90 -4.92 -12.57
CA ASN A 203 2.91 -6.33 -12.95
C ASN A 203 1.55 -6.80 -13.53
N THR A 204 0.74 -5.87 -14.02
CA THR A 204 -0.53 -6.09 -14.72
C THR A 204 -0.62 -5.17 -15.93
N GLN A 205 -1.73 -5.24 -16.66
CA GLN A 205 -2.01 -4.37 -17.81
C GLN A 205 -2.77 -3.08 -17.43
N LEU A 206 -3.10 -2.89 -16.15
CA LEU A 206 -3.82 -1.71 -15.70
C LEU A 206 -2.93 -0.48 -15.77
N ASN A 207 -3.45 0.60 -16.36
CA ASN A 207 -2.84 1.91 -16.24
C ASN A 207 -3.06 2.44 -14.81
N PRO A 208 -2.00 2.79 -14.07
CA PRO A 208 -2.10 3.18 -12.66
C PRO A 208 -2.67 4.59 -12.42
N SER A 209 -2.83 5.39 -13.47
CA SER A 209 -3.35 6.76 -13.37
C SER A 209 -4.89 6.84 -13.34
N ILE A 210 -5.59 5.82 -13.87
CA ILE A 210 -7.05 5.80 -13.98
C ILE A 210 -7.64 5.10 -12.74
N SER A 211 -8.36 5.86 -11.93
CA SER A 211 -9.07 5.44 -10.72
C SER A 211 -10.56 5.71 -10.82
N TYR A 212 -11.34 5.20 -9.87
CA TYR A 212 -12.80 5.31 -9.86
C TYR A 212 -13.30 6.09 -8.63
N LEU A 213 -12.78 5.76 -7.43
CA LEU A 213 -13.14 6.43 -6.19
C LEU A 213 -12.45 7.79 -6.07
N HIS A 214 -11.12 7.81 -6.15
CA HIS A 214 -10.38 9.08 -6.19
C HIS A 214 -10.41 9.64 -7.61
N SER A 215 -10.57 10.95 -7.77
CA SER A 215 -10.43 11.58 -9.09
C SER A 215 -9.02 11.39 -9.63
N PRO A 216 -8.83 10.96 -10.89
CA PRO A 216 -7.53 10.97 -11.56
C PRO A 216 -6.92 12.38 -11.50
N GLN A 217 -5.64 12.45 -11.11
CA GLN A 217 -4.88 13.69 -11.04
C GLN A 217 -3.56 13.54 -11.79
N THR A 218 -3.04 14.63 -12.31
CA THR A 218 -1.70 14.67 -12.91
C THR A 218 -0.65 14.30 -11.85
N LYS A 219 0.39 13.57 -12.27
CA LYS A 219 1.54 13.17 -11.42
C LYS A 219 1.18 12.25 -10.23
N ARG A 220 0.06 11.52 -10.28
CA ARG A 220 -0.38 10.63 -9.19
C ARG A 220 -0.85 9.26 -9.70
N PHE A 221 -0.37 8.19 -9.07
CA PHE A 221 -0.92 6.85 -9.28
C PHE A 221 -2.23 6.70 -8.51
N SER A 222 -3.32 7.20 -9.10
CA SER A 222 -4.60 7.33 -8.41
C SER A 222 -5.26 5.96 -8.20
N LEU A 223 -5.07 4.98 -9.09
CA LEU A 223 -5.59 3.63 -8.91
C LEU A 223 -4.99 2.93 -7.69
N ALA A 224 -3.72 3.22 -7.39
CA ALA A 224 -3.08 2.69 -6.19
C ALA A 224 -3.72 3.24 -4.91
N LEU A 225 -4.31 4.45 -4.92
CA LEU A 225 -5.05 4.99 -3.77
C LEU A 225 -6.36 4.24 -3.56
N ASP A 226 -7.11 4.01 -4.64
CA ASP A 226 -8.34 3.22 -4.62
C ASP A 226 -8.13 1.83 -4.04
N LEU A 227 -7.17 1.08 -4.60
CA LEU A 227 -6.83 -0.26 -4.11
C LEU A 227 -6.28 -0.23 -2.68
N SER A 228 -5.59 0.85 -2.29
CA SER A 228 -5.11 1.01 -0.91
C SER A 228 -6.26 1.01 0.09
N GLU A 229 -7.45 1.49 -0.26
CA GLU A 229 -8.57 1.54 0.68
C GLU A 229 -8.97 0.15 1.19
N VAL A 230 -8.93 -0.84 0.32
CA VAL A 230 -9.25 -2.25 0.66
C VAL A 230 -8.14 -2.88 1.51
N PHE A 231 -6.87 -2.52 1.26
CA PHE A 231 -5.72 -3.19 1.87
C PHE A 231 -5.16 -2.51 3.13
N LYS A 232 -5.42 -1.23 3.37
CA LYS A 232 -4.99 -0.50 4.58
C LYS A 232 -5.41 -1.23 5.87
N PRO A 233 -6.69 -1.63 6.06
CA PRO A 233 -7.07 -2.33 7.28
C PRO A 233 -6.32 -3.66 7.43
N VAL A 234 -6.13 -4.39 6.33
CA VAL A 234 -5.58 -5.75 6.34
C VAL A 234 -4.07 -5.77 6.57
N PHE A 235 -3.32 -4.87 5.96
CA PHE A 235 -1.86 -4.92 5.94
C PHE A 235 -1.17 -3.84 6.77
N VAL A 236 -1.84 -2.71 7.01
CA VAL A 236 -1.31 -1.61 7.84
C VAL A 236 -1.87 -1.74 9.25
N ASP A 237 -3.18 -1.64 9.44
CA ASP A 237 -3.75 -1.51 10.79
C ASP A 237 -3.54 -2.77 11.63
N ARG A 238 -3.75 -3.97 11.05
CA ARG A 238 -3.43 -5.24 11.72
C ARG A 238 -1.95 -5.33 12.11
N LEU A 239 -1.05 -4.82 11.27
CA LEU A 239 0.37 -4.83 11.54
C LEU A 239 0.72 -3.86 12.67
N VAL A 240 0.19 -2.63 12.62
CA VAL A 240 0.34 -1.62 13.67
C VAL A 240 -0.14 -2.17 15.01
N ASN A 241 -1.35 -2.73 15.04
CA ASN A 241 -1.92 -3.32 16.26
C ASN A 241 -1.00 -4.41 16.82
N ARG A 242 -0.53 -5.32 15.97
CA ARG A 242 0.40 -6.38 16.38
C ARG A 242 1.72 -5.82 16.92
N LEU A 243 2.34 -4.86 16.24
CA LEU A 243 3.63 -4.28 16.64
C LEU A 243 3.54 -3.58 18.00
N ILE A 244 2.43 -2.89 18.27
CA ILE A 244 2.18 -2.22 19.55
C ILE A 244 1.86 -3.25 20.65
N LYS A 245 0.89 -4.15 20.41
CA LYS A 245 0.44 -5.13 21.41
C LYS A 245 1.51 -6.14 21.80
N GLN A 246 2.46 -6.44 20.90
CA GLN A 246 3.61 -7.31 21.18
C GLN A 246 4.83 -6.54 21.71
N ASN A 247 4.71 -5.24 22.01
CA ASN A 247 5.81 -4.37 22.46
C ASN A 247 7.05 -4.39 21.54
N ILE A 248 6.85 -4.71 20.25
CA ILE A 248 7.92 -4.66 19.23
C ILE A 248 8.24 -3.22 18.91
N ILE A 249 7.22 -2.35 18.83
CA ILE A 249 7.39 -0.92 18.68
C ILE A 249 7.07 -0.23 20.00
N LYS A 250 8.04 0.52 20.53
CA LYS A 250 8.00 1.25 21.79
C LYS A 250 8.18 2.74 21.56
N LYS A 251 7.99 3.54 22.62
CA LYS A 251 8.16 5.00 22.58
C LYS A 251 9.55 5.45 22.10
N GLU A 252 10.59 4.69 22.41
CA GLU A 252 11.99 4.96 22.04
C GLU A 252 12.26 4.86 20.53
N HIS A 253 11.40 4.18 19.77
CA HIS A 253 11.51 4.08 18.31
C HIS A 253 10.98 5.32 17.58
N PHE A 254 10.57 6.35 18.33
CA PHE A 254 10.08 7.61 17.80
C PHE A 254 10.92 8.75 18.33
N ARG A 255 10.99 9.82 17.54
CA ARG A 255 11.56 11.10 17.98
C ARG A 255 10.64 12.24 17.56
N LYS A 256 10.69 13.32 18.32
CA LYS A 256 10.07 14.59 17.94
C LYS A 256 10.98 15.26 16.90
N ASP A 257 10.37 15.80 15.86
CA ASP A 257 11.04 16.54 14.81
C ASP A 257 10.22 17.79 14.47
N LEU A 258 10.70 18.94 14.92
CA LEU A 258 9.96 20.21 14.87
C LEU A 258 8.52 20.05 15.43
N ASN A 259 7.53 20.20 14.56
CA ASN A 259 6.09 20.10 14.86
C ASN A 259 5.52 18.70 14.55
N SER A 260 6.37 17.68 14.41
CA SER A 260 5.99 16.33 14.00
C SER A 260 6.58 15.25 14.91
N ILE A 261 6.00 14.05 14.85
CA ILE A 261 6.59 12.83 15.41
C ILE A 261 6.92 11.89 14.24
N ILE A 262 8.12 11.34 14.26
CA ILE A 262 8.64 10.45 13.22
C ILE A 262 9.29 9.21 13.81
N LEU A 263 9.38 8.14 13.01
CA LEU A 263 10.17 6.96 13.37
C LEU A 263 11.65 7.30 13.28
N ASN A 264 12.43 6.88 14.29
CA ASN A 264 13.88 6.91 14.22
C ASN A 264 14.41 5.75 13.34
N GLU A 265 15.73 5.67 13.15
CA GLU A 265 16.33 4.68 12.26
C GLU A 265 16.09 3.23 12.69
N GLU A 266 16.08 2.95 13.99
CA GLU A 266 15.78 1.62 14.53
C GLU A 266 14.30 1.25 14.32
N GLY A 267 13.40 2.21 14.61
CA GLY A 267 11.98 2.08 14.36
C GLY A 267 11.68 1.80 12.88
N LYS A 268 12.31 2.54 11.95
CA LYS A 268 12.18 2.29 10.51
C LYS A 268 12.60 0.86 10.16
N LYS A 269 13.78 0.41 10.61
CA LYS A 269 14.28 -0.96 10.36
C LYS A 269 13.30 -2.03 10.85
N LEU A 270 12.82 -1.91 12.08
CA LEU A 270 11.87 -2.86 12.68
C LEU A 270 10.55 -2.90 11.90
N VAL A 271 9.96 -1.75 11.62
CA VAL A 271 8.68 -1.64 10.91
C VAL A 271 8.80 -2.21 9.49
N ILE A 272 9.87 -1.88 8.76
CA ILE A 272 10.16 -2.39 7.43
C ILE A 272 10.31 -3.91 7.43
N PHE A 273 11.11 -4.44 8.36
CA PHE A 273 11.33 -5.88 8.49
C PHE A 273 10.01 -6.63 8.69
N HIS A 274 9.19 -6.18 9.63
CA HIS A 274 7.90 -6.82 9.90
C HIS A 274 6.87 -6.64 8.78
N PHE A 275 6.88 -5.51 8.08
CA PHE A 275 6.04 -5.32 6.89
C PHE A 275 6.43 -6.28 5.77
N ASN A 276 7.72 -6.41 5.46
CA ASN A 276 8.21 -7.33 4.43
C ASN A 276 7.89 -8.78 4.79
N LYS A 277 8.16 -9.19 6.03
CA LYS A 277 7.79 -10.53 6.51
C LYS A 277 6.29 -10.80 6.39
N ASN A 278 5.45 -9.79 6.68
CA ASN A 278 4.01 -9.90 6.48
C ASN A 278 3.67 -10.07 4.99
N MET A 279 4.22 -9.25 4.10
CA MET A 279 3.97 -9.34 2.65
C MET A 279 4.44 -10.67 2.03
N GLU A 280 5.55 -11.22 2.53
CA GLU A 280 6.11 -12.49 2.08
C GLU A 280 5.36 -13.72 2.61
N SER A 281 4.74 -13.60 3.79
CA SER A 281 3.95 -14.69 4.40
C SER A 281 2.82 -15.15 3.47
N THR A 282 2.56 -16.45 3.49
CA THR A 282 1.55 -17.08 2.62
C THR A 282 0.27 -17.39 3.38
N ILE A 283 -0.84 -17.35 2.66
CA ILE A 283 -2.13 -17.84 3.12
C ILE A 283 -2.69 -18.84 2.10
N PHE A 284 -3.48 -19.81 2.56
CA PHE A 284 -4.18 -20.71 1.66
C PHE A 284 -5.39 -19.99 1.03
N HIS A 285 -5.40 -19.88 -0.29
CA HIS A 285 -6.48 -19.23 -1.02
C HIS A 285 -7.49 -20.27 -1.48
N LYS A 286 -8.67 -20.31 -0.84
CA LYS A 286 -9.70 -21.34 -1.04
C LYS A 286 -10.07 -21.54 -2.53
N ASN A 287 -10.37 -20.45 -3.24
CA ASN A 287 -10.80 -20.55 -4.66
C ASN A 287 -9.67 -20.98 -5.61
N LEU A 288 -8.40 -20.68 -5.29
CA LEU A 288 -7.26 -21.07 -6.12
C LEU A 288 -6.66 -22.41 -5.69
N LYS A 289 -7.15 -22.99 -4.58
CA LYS A 289 -6.66 -24.22 -3.94
C LYS A 289 -5.14 -24.25 -3.75
N LYS A 290 -4.52 -23.10 -3.48
CA LYS A 290 -3.06 -22.99 -3.30
C LYS A 290 -2.66 -21.88 -2.34
N SER A 291 -1.45 -21.99 -1.80
CA SER A 291 -0.83 -20.95 -0.98
C SER A 291 -0.35 -19.79 -1.84
N VAL A 292 -0.76 -18.58 -1.49
CA VAL A 292 -0.34 -17.33 -2.14
C VAL A 292 0.25 -16.38 -1.10
N SER A 293 1.27 -15.61 -1.48
CA SER A 293 1.79 -14.57 -0.59
C SER A 293 0.75 -13.49 -0.36
N LYS A 294 0.79 -12.81 0.80
CA LYS A 294 -0.10 -11.67 1.04
C LYS A 294 0.10 -10.56 0.01
N LYS A 295 1.34 -10.32 -0.44
CA LYS A 295 1.62 -9.42 -1.57
C LYS A 295 0.87 -9.82 -2.84
N ARG A 296 0.78 -11.12 -3.15
CA ARG A 296 0.05 -11.62 -4.33
C ARG A 296 -1.46 -11.32 -4.26
N LEU A 297 -2.05 -11.17 -3.08
CA LEU A 297 -3.47 -10.79 -2.94
C LEU A 297 -3.76 -9.43 -3.58
N ILE A 298 -2.82 -8.49 -3.53
CA ILE A 298 -2.94 -7.19 -4.19
C ILE A 298 -3.05 -7.36 -5.71
N ARG A 299 -2.22 -8.24 -6.30
CA ARG A 299 -2.32 -8.52 -7.73
C ARG A 299 -3.58 -9.28 -8.11
N LEU A 300 -4.05 -10.19 -7.25
CA LEU A 300 -5.32 -10.87 -7.49
C LEU A 300 -6.49 -9.87 -7.50
N GLU A 301 -6.43 -8.83 -6.67
CA GLU A 301 -7.41 -7.75 -6.69
C GLU A 301 -7.34 -6.92 -7.99
N CYS A 302 -6.13 -6.65 -8.49
CA CYS A 302 -5.94 -6.06 -9.81
C CYS A 302 -6.57 -6.93 -10.91
N TYR A 303 -6.37 -8.26 -10.87
CA TYR A 303 -6.98 -9.16 -11.86
C TYR A 303 -8.50 -9.21 -11.77
N LYS A 304 -9.08 -9.12 -10.57
CA LYS A 304 -10.54 -9.02 -10.40
C LYS A 304 -11.08 -7.74 -11.04
N LEU A 305 -10.38 -6.61 -10.86
CA LEU A 305 -10.73 -5.37 -11.54
C LEU A 305 -10.60 -5.51 -13.06
N ILE A 306 -9.51 -6.10 -13.56
CA ILE A 306 -9.33 -6.35 -15.00
C ILE A 306 -10.52 -7.15 -15.57
N LYS A 307 -10.87 -8.28 -14.94
CA LYS A 307 -11.98 -9.13 -15.38
C LYS A 307 -13.31 -8.37 -15.44
N HIS A 308 -13.54 -7.46 -14.51
CA HIS A 308 -14.73 -6.61 -14.53
C HIS A 308 -14.73 -5.64 -15.69
N LEU A 309 -13.60 -4.96 -15.94
CA LEU A 309 -13.46 -3.99 -17.02
C LEU A 309 -13.64 -4.61 -18.41
N VAL A 310 -13.30 -5.89 -18.56
CA VAL A 310 -13.50 -6.64 -19.82
C VAL A 310 -14.80 -7.47 -19.83
N GLY A 311 -15.68 -7.31 -18.84
CA GLY A 311 -17.00 -7.97 -18.81
C GLY A 311 -17.00 -9.46 -18.48
N ILE A 312 -15.90 -10.03 -17.99
CA ILE A 312 -15.78 -11.47 -17.67
C ILE A 312 -16.41 -11.79 -16.30
N GLU A 313 -16.17 -10.95 -15.29
CA GLU A 313 -16.61 -11.23 -13.91
C GLU A 313 -16.90 -9.91 -13.19
N ILE A 314 -18.06 -9.79 -12.53
CA ILE A 314 -18.41 -8.57 -11.79
C ILE A 314 -17.42 -8.36 -10.63
N TYR A 315 -16.89 -7.15 -10.50
CA TYR A 315 -15.96 -6.82 -9.44
C TYR A 315 -16.63 -6.96 -8.06
N SER A 316 -16.06 -7.83 -7.24
CA SER A 316 -16.34 -7.95 -5.81
C SER A 316 -15.06 -7.58 -5.07
N PRO A 317 -15.07 -6.76 -4.02
CA PRO A 317 -13.83 -6.34 -3.36
C PRO A 317 -13.19 -7.45 -2.53
N PHE A 318 -11.88 -7.37 -2.31
CA PHE A 318 -11.20 -8.27 -1.37
C PHE A 318 -11.67 -8.04 0.07
N VAL A 319 -12.10 -9.11 0.74
CA VAL A 319 -12.39 -9.10 2.18
C VAL A 319 -11.60 -10.21 2.85
N ALA A 320 -10.70 -9.86 3.77
CA ALA A 320 -9.81 -10.81 4.43
C ALA A 320 -10.60 -11.86 5.22
N TRP A 321 -10.19 -13.13 5.12
CA TRP A 321 -10.80 -14.27 5.84
C TRP A 321 -9.86 -14.94 6.85
N PHE A 322 -8.67 -14.36 7.07
CA PHE A 322 -7.62 -14.85 7.96
C PHE A 322 -7.29 -13.86 9.09
#